data_AF-A0A9C5ZJ98-F1
#
_entry.id   AF-A0A9C5ZJ98-F1
#
_cell.length_a   1.000
_cell.length_b   1.000
_cell.length_c   1.000
_cell.angle_alpha   90.00
_cell.angle_beta   90.00
_cell.angle_gamma   90.00
#
_symmetry.space_group_name_H-M   'P 1'
#
loop_
_entity.id
_entity.type
_entity.pdbx_description
1 polymer ?
#
loop_
_entity_poly.entity_id
_entity_poly.type
_entity_poly.pdbx_seq_one_letter_code
_entity_poly.pdbx_strand_id
1 'polypeptide(L)'
;MWFEILPSAAIITVALAIPIYATYGLHKLVLGNPYRRNMDERFDRVMYLRDRRLTYNPYILNLFLSSRMKISWDFRQNNVVAIMLQD
;
A
#
# COMPACT_ATOMS: atom_id res chain seq x y z
N MET A 1 31.23 -9.16 -32.56
CA MET A 1 29.95 -8.82 -33.23
C MET A 1 29.15 -7.85 -32.38
N TRP A 2 28.14 -7.18 -32.93
CA TRP A 2 27.39 -6.13 -32.21
C TRP A 2 26.76 -6.60 -30.89
N PHE A 3 26.46 -7.90 -30.75
CA PHE A 3 25.86 -8.49 -29.56
C PHE A 3 26.81 -8.67 -28.36
N GLU A 4 28.12 -8.51 -28.53
CA GLU A 4 29.08 -8.58 -27.41
C GLU A 4 28.95 -7.42 -26.42
N ILE A 5 28.18 -6.38 -26.76
CA ILE A 5 27.82 -5.30 -25.83
C ILE A 5 26.67 -5.69 -24.89
N LEU A 6 25.90 -6.72 -25.22
CA LEU A 6 24.72 -7.10 -24.44
C LEU A 6 25.05 -7.51 -22.99
N PRO A 7 26.13 -8.26 -22.71
CA PRO A 7 26.50 -8.60 -21.34
C PRO A 7 26.82 -7.38 -20.49
N SER A 8 27.58 -6.41 -21.01
CA SER A 8 27.92 -5.20 -20.25
C SER A 8 26.70 -4.28 -20.06
N ALA A 9 25.87 -4.13 -21.09
CA ALA A 9 24.61 -3.41 -20.98
C ALA A 9 23.66 -4.04 -19.95
N ALA A 10 23.57 -5.38 -19.93
CA ALA A 10 22.74 -6.11 -18.97
C ALA A 10 23.22 -5.94 -17.52
N ILE A 11 24.54 -5.96 -17.28
CA ILE A 11 25.10 -5.73 -15.94
C ILE A 11 24.73 -4.31 -15.46
N ILE A 12 24.87 -3.31 -16.32
CA ILE A 12 24.56 -1.91 -15.99
C ILE A 12 23.06 -1.75 -15.68
N THR A 13 22.17 -2.30 -16.52
CA THR A 13 20.73 -2.17 -16.32
C THR A 13 20.27 -2.86 -15.03
N VAL A 14 20.80 -4.06 -14.75
CA VAL A 14 20.51 -4.77 -13.49
C VAL A 14 21.03 -3.98 -12.30
N ALA A 15 22.27 -3.48 -12.36
CA ALA A 15 22.84 -2.67 -11.27
C ALA A 15 22.01 -1.42 -10.96
N LEU A 16 21.49 -0.75 -11.99
CA LEU A 16 20.62 0.42 -11.82
C LEU A 16 19.20 0.06 -11.36
N ALA A 17 18.70 -1.12 -11.72
CA ALA A 17 17.37 -1.58 -11.32
C ALA A 17 17.31 -1.98 -9.83
N ILE A 18 18.37 -2.58 -9.29
CA ILE A 18 18.44 -3.07 -7.90
C ILE A 18 17.98 -2.02 -6.86
N PRO A 19 18.50 -0.78 -6.83
CA PRO A 19 18.11 0.18 -5.79
C PRO A 19 16.62 0.54 -5.82
N ILE A 20 15.98 0.52 -7.00
CA ILE A 20 14.56 0.82 -7.16
C ILE A 20 13.71 -0.31 -6.54
N TYR A 21 14.03 -1.57 -6.88
CA TYR A 21 13.30 -2.71 -6.33
C TYR A 21 13.60 -2.94 -4.84
N ALA A 22 14.83 -2.68 -4.40
CA ALA A 22 15.21 -2.78 -3.00
C ALA A 22 14.45 -1.79 -2.13
N THR A 23 14.35 -0.52 -2.55
CA THR A 23 13.59 0.50 -1.80
C THR A 23 12.10 0.19 -1.77
N TYR A 24 11.52 -0.30 -2.87
CA TYR A 24 10.14 -0.80 -2.89
C TYR A 24 9.90 -1.91 -1.85
N GLY A 25 10.79 -2.90 -1.79
CA GLY A 25 10.72 -3.99 -0.82
C GLY A 25 10.86 -3.51 0.62
N LEU A 26 11.88 -2.67 0.88
CA LEU A 26 12.12 -2.11 2.21
C LEU A 26 10.94 -1.27 2.72
N HIS A 27 10.35 -0.43 1.87
CA HIS A 27 9.18 0.35 2.25
C HIS A 27 7.98 -0.53 2.60
N LYS A 28 7.74 -1.59 1.81
CA LYS A 28 6.66 -2.54 2.10
C LYS A 28 6.87 -3.25 3.44
N LEU A 29 8.12 -3.57 3.80
CA LEU A 29 8.45 -4.23 5.08
C LEU A 29 8.35 -3.29 6.28
N VAL A 30 8.84 -2.05 6.17
CA VAL A 30 8.91 -1.11 7.31
C VAL A 30 7.59 -0.36 7.52
N LEU A 31 6.92 0.04 6.44
CA LEU A 31 5.76 0.93 6.49
C LEU A 31 4.43 0.20 6.26
N GLY A 32 4.49 -1.07 5.84
CA GLY A 32 3.31 -1.83 5.40
C GLY A 32 2.77 -1.38 4.03
N ASN A 33 3.37 -0.38 3.41
CA ASN A 33 2.99 0.16 2.11
C ASN A 33 4.23 0.42 1.25
N PRO A 34 4.27 -0.02 -0.02
CA PRO A 34 5.43 0.16 -0.88
C PRO A 34 5.72 1.63 -1.25
N TYR A 35 4.69 2.48 -1.28
CA TYR A 35 4.83 3.89 -1.66
C TYR A 35 4.84 4.79 -0.43
N ARG A 36 5.84 5.67 -0.35
CA ARG A 36 5.90 6.70 0.68
C ARG A 36 4.99 7.87 0.28
N ARG A 37 4.23 8.43 1.23
CA ARG A 37 3.46 9.66 0.97
C ARG A 37 4.42 10.83 0.77
N ASN A 38 4.05 11.76 -0.12
CA ASN A 38 4.78 13.00 -0.27
C ASN A 38 4.63 13.86 1.01
N MET A 39 5.69 14.57 1.39
CA MET A 39 5.72 15.50 2.53
C MET A 39 6.41 16.81 2.18
N ASP A 40 6.63 17.08 0.89
CA ASP A 40 7.30 18.28 0.41
C ASP A 40 6.48 19.53 0.73
N GLU A 41 5.16 19.47 0.51
CA GLU A 41 4.27 20.58 0.84
C GLU A 41 3.89 20.62 2.34
N ARG A 42 3.65 21.85 2.83
CA ARG A 42 3.27 22.08 4.23
C ARG A 42 1.95 21.40 4.57
N PHE A 43 0.98 21.46 3.67
CA PHE A 43 -0.33 20.85 3.89
C PHE A 43 -0.22 19.33 4.03
N ASP A 44 0.50 18.68 3.11
CA ASP A 44 0.73 17.22 3.12
C ASP A 44 1.40 16.75 4.41
N ARG A 45 2.37 17.53 4.92
CA ARG A 45 3.03 17.23 6.18
C ARG A 45 2.10 17.32 7.39
N VAL A 46 1.22 18.33 7.44
CA VAL A 46 0.23 18.47 8.51
C VAL A 46 -0.78 17.32 8.44
N MET A 47 -1.21 16.93 7.24
CA MET A 47 -2.11 15.79 7.05
C MET A 47 -1.46 14.46 7.44
N TYR A 48 -0.17 14.26 7.13
CA TYR A 48 0.58 13.08 7.57
C TYR A 48 0.63 12.97 9.11
N LEU A 49 0.88 14.09 9.80
CA LEU A 49 0.88 14.12 11.26
C LEU A 49 -0.52 13.94 11.86
N ARG A 50 -1.56 14.46 11.21
CA ARG A 50 -2.96 14.23 11.61
C ARG A 50 -3.28 12.74 11.56
N ASP A 51 -2.98 12.09 10.44
CA ASP A 51 -3.29 10.67 10.23
C ASP A 51 -2.46 9.78 11.18
N ARG A 52 -1.19 10.15 11.47
CA ARG A 52 -0.37 9.53 12.53
C ARG A 52 -1.00 9.62 13.92
N ARG A 53 -1.65 10.74 14.27
CA ARG A 53 -2.29 10.92 15.58
C ARG A 53 -3.62 10.19 15.70
N LEU A 54 -4.38 10.10 14.61
CA LEU A 54 -5.71 9.48 14.61
C LEU A 54 -5.64 7.94 14.55
N THR A 55 -4.78 7.38 13.70
CA THR A 55 -4.80 5.94 13.39
C THR A 55 -3.49 5.23 13.78
N TYR A 56 -2.52 5.94 14.37
CA TYR A 56 -1.15 5.49 14.67
C TYR A 56 -0.31 5.08 13.45
N ASN A 57 -0.94 4.81 12.31
CA ASN A 57 -0.34 4.51 11.01
C ASN A 57 -0.93 5.44 9.92
N PRO A 58 -0.10 6.27 9.26
CA PRO A 58 -0.54 7.25 8.26
C PRO A 58 -0.90 6.68 6.88
N TYR A 59 -0.72 5.36 6.70
CA TYR A 59 -1.08 4.63 5.49
C TYR A 59 -2.41 3.90 5.59
N ILE A 60 -3.04 3.90 6.77
CA ILE A 60 -4.38 3.37 6.97
C ILE A 60 -5.38 4.50 6.74
N LEU A 61 -6.31 4.31 5.80
CA LEU A 61 -7.36 5.28 5.53
C LEU A 61 -8.29 5.38 6.73
N ASN A 62 -8.52 6.60 7.20
CA ASN A 62 -9.56 6.87 8.18
C ASN A 62 -10.92 6.96 7.47
N LEU A 63 -11.45 5.81 7.04
CA LEU A 63 -12.81 5.73 6.51
C LEU A 63 -13.76 5.34 7.65
N PHE A 64 -14.85 6.08 7.76
CA PHE A 64 -15.97 5.86 8.68
C PHE A 64 -16.67 4.51 8.41
N LEU A 65 -16.05 3.40 8.79
CA LEU A 65 -16.69 2.08 8.88
C LEU A 65 -16.12 1.44 10.14
N SER A 66 -16.86 1.48 11.25
CA SER A 66 -17.72 0.33 11.60
C SER A 66 -17.05 -0.97 11.19
N SER A 67 -16.13 -1.41 12.05
CA SER A 67 -15.67 -2.79 12.03
C SER A 67 -16.90 -3.69 12.23
N ARG A 68 -17.10 -4.67 11.32
CA ARG A 68 -18.14 -5.71 11.33
C ARG A 68 -19.49 -5.41 10.66
N MET A 69 -19.47 -5.21 9.35
CA MET A 69 -20.58 -5.69 8.52
C MET A 69 -20.03 -6.62 7.45
N LYS A 70 -20.30 -7.93 7.59
CA LYS A 70 -20.08 -8.91 6.53
C LYS A 70 -21.39 -9.06 5.76
N ILE A 71 -21.39 -8.59 4.52
CA ILE A 71 -22.51 -8.80 3.59
C ILE A 71 -22.33 -10.21 3.02
N SER A 72 -23.30 -11.09 3.26
CA SER A 72 -23.30 -12.46 2.74
C SER A 72 -24.53 -12.68 1.86
N TRP A 73 -24.31 -13.33 0.71
CA TRP A 73 -25.39 -13.78 -0.16
C TRP A 73 -25.98 -15.08 0.38
N ASP A 74 -27.28 -15.08 0.70
CA ASP A 74 -27.99 -16.32 1.04
C ASP A 74 -28.58 -16.92 -0.24
N PHE A 75 -27.90 -17.95 -0.75
CA PHE A 75 -28.31 -18.69 -1.95
C PHE A 75 -29.67 -19.37 -1.82
N ARG A 76 -30.19 -19.55 -0.60
CA ARG A 76 -31.46 -20.23 -0.37
C ARG A 76 -32.67 -19.32 -0.58
N GLN A 77 -32.51 -18.01 -0.37
CA GLN A 77 -33.59 -17.03 -0.47
C GLN A 77 -33.37 -15.98 -1.58
N ASN A 78 -32.27 -16.09 -2.32
CA ASN A 78 -31.86 -15.15 -3.38
C ASN A 78 -31.93 -13.67 -2.95
N ASN A 79 -31.56 -13.40 -1.70
CA ASN A 79 -31.57 -12.08 -1.08
C ASN A 79 -30.22 -11.77 -0.41
N VAL A 80 -29.88 -10.49 -0.37
CA VAL A 80 -28.69 -10.00 0.35
C VAL A 80 -29.04 -9.83 1.82
N VAL A 81 -28.35 -10.54 2.71
CA VAL A 81 -28.56 -10.44 4.15
C VAL A 81 -27.37 -9.71 4.78
N ALA A 82 -27.66 -8.61 5.48
CA ALA A 82 -26.71 -7.93 6.33
C ALA A 82 -26.84 -8.49 7.76
N ILE A 83 -25.87 -9.28 8.20
CA ILE A 83 -25.84 -9.82 9.57
C ILE A 83 -24.89 -8.94 10.39
N MET A 84 -25.45 -8.26 11.40
CA MET A 84 -24.67 -7.54 12.39
C MET A 84 -24.20 -8.54 13.45
N LEU A 85 -22.89 -8.72 13.61
CA LEU A 85 -22.33 -9.53 14.70
C LEU A 85 -22.21 -8.64 15.95
N GLN A 86 -23.17 -8.76 16.86
CA GLN A 86 -23.07 -8.24 18.23
C GLN A 86 -22.10 -9.15 19.02
N ASP A 87 -21.18 -8.56 19.79
CA ASP A 87 -20.42 -9.29 20.82
C ASP A 87 -21.34 -9.74 21.96
#